data_AF-A0A953QVH6-F1
#
_entry.id   AF-A0A953QVH6-F1
#
_cell.length_a   1.000
_cell.length_b   1.000
_cell.length_c   1.000
_cell.angle_alpha   90.00
_cell.angle_beta   90.00
_cell.angle_gamma   90.00
#
_symmetry.space_group_name_H-M   'P 1'
#
loop_
_entity.id
_entity.type
_entity.pdbx_description
1 polymer ?
#
loop_
_entity_poly.entity_id
_entity_poly.type
_entity_poly.pdbx_seq_one_letter_code
_entity_poly.pdbx_strand_id
1 'polypeptide(L)' 'MDDLRIPIGGFFTLVGLIVAAVGVMSGNRAPLDPTNVNLYSGVAMLAFGVLMLWLARRSA' A
#
# COMPACT_ATOMS: atom_id res chain seq x y z
N MET A 1 -13.09 -6.69 20.85
CA MET A 1 -11.76 -6.49 20.25
C MET A 1 -11.85 -5.29 19.33
N ASP A 2 -10.91 -4.36 19.39
CA ASP A 2 -10.84 -3.25 18.45
C ASP A 2 -10.78 -3.78 17.01
N ASP A 3 -11.43 -3.08 16.09
CA ASP A 3 -11.49 -3.48 14.69
C ASP A 3 -10.09 -3.50 14.08
N LEU A 4 -9.55 -4.71 13.88
CA LEU A 4 -8.21 -4.95 13.38
C LEU A 4 -8.00 -4.41 11.94
N ARG A 5 -9.07 -4.14 11.20
CA ARG A 5 -9.00 -3.55 9.85
C ARG A 5 -8.45 -2.14 9.88
N ILE A 6 -8.64 -1.40 10.98
CA ILE A 6 -8.15 -0.02 11.12
C ILE A 6 -6.61 0.02 11.19
N PRO A 7 -5.93 -0.68 12.12
CA PRO A 7 -4.47 -0.68 12.17
C PRO A 7 -3.85 -1.35 10.94
N ILE A 8 -4.42 -2.46 10.44
CA ILE A 8 -3.90 -3.13 9.23
C ILE A 8 -4.07 -2.23 8.01
N GLY A 9 -5.27 -1.69 7.80
CA GLY A 9 -5.58 -0.81 6.67
C GLY A 9 -4.74 0.46 6.69
N GLY A 10 -4.54 1.07 7.87
CA GLY A 10 -3.68 2.23 8.06
C GLY A 10 -2.22 1.94 7.70
N PHE A 11 -1.67 0.83 8.20
CA PHE A 11 -0.29 0.42 7.91
C PHE A 11 -0.07 0.18 6.41
N PHE A 12 -0.92 -0.62 5.77
CA PHE A 12 -0.78 -0.94 4.34
C PHE A 12 -0.99 0.29 3.45
N THR A 13 -1.90 1.19 3.82
CA THR A 13 -2.12 2.44 3.07
C THR A 13 -0.88 3.34 3.18
N LEU A 14 -0.34 3.52 4.38
CA LEU A 14 0.84 4.38 4.60
C LEU A 14 2.08 3.83 3.90
N VAL A 15 2.39 2.55 4.10
CA VAL A 15 3.55 1.90 3.47
C VAL A 15 3.38 1.86 1.96
N GLY A 16 2.20 1.49 1.47
CA GLY A 16 1.91 1.47 0.04
C GLY A 16 2.08 2.86 -0.60
N LEU A 17 1.64 3.92 0.09
CA LEU A 17 1.81 5.30 -0.39
C LEU A 17 3.29 5.67 -0.53
N ILE A 18 4.11 5.36 0.47
CA ILE A 18 5.55 5.62 0.46
C ILE A 18 6.21 4.84 -0.68
N VAL A 19 5.91 3.55 -0.81
CA VAL A 19 6.52 2.66 -1.80
C VAL A 19 6.10 3.03 -3.23
N ALA A 20 4.82 3.38 -3.44
CA ALA A 20 4.34 3.90 -4.72
C ALA A 20 4.98 5.24 -5.07
N ALA A 21 5.11 6.17 -4.10
CA ALA A 21 5.80 7.44 -4.31
C ALA A 21 7.28 7.23 -4.68
N VAL A 22 7.97 6.30 -4.01
CA VAL A 22 9.34 5.91 -4.39
C VAL A 22 9.37 5.32 -5.81
N GLY A 23 8.41 4.47 -6.18
CA GLY A 23 8.30 3.92 -7.53
C GLY A 23 8.11 4.98 -8.62
N VAL A 24 7.44 6.11 -8.32
CA VAL A 24 7.24 7.22 -9.28
C VAL A 24 8.40 8.20 -9.27
N MET A 25 8.89 8.58 -8.09
CA MET A 25 9.85 9.67 -7.91
C MET A 25 11.32 9.21 -7.98
N SER A 26 11.59 7.93 -7.70
CA SER A 26 12.94 7.38 -7.68
C SER A 26 13.20 6.45 -8.87
N GLY A 27 14.40 6.56 -9.44
CA GLY A 27 14.93 5.58 -10.38
C GLY A 27 15.41 4.29 -9.71
N ASN A 28 15.32 4.20 -8.37
CA ASN A 28 15.76 3.03 -7.62
C ASN A 28 14.83 1.84 -7.90
N ARG A 29 15.33 0.89 -8.69
CA ARG A 29 14.59 -0.29 -9.18
C ARG A 29 15.33 -1.56 -8.78
N ALA A 30 14.60 -2.68 -8.82
CA ALA A 30 15.19 -3.98 -8.62
C ALA A 30 16.30 -4.21 -9.67
N PRO A 31 17.54 -4.55 -9.29
CA PRO A 31 18.64 -4.72 -10.25
C PRO A 31 18.41 -5.85 -11.26
N LEU A 32 17.58 -6.82 -10.89
CA LEU A 32 17.35 -8.06 -11.62
C LEU A 32 16.03 -8.07 -12.40
N ASP A 33 15.21 -7.02 -12.30
CA ASP A 33 13.91 -6.95 -12.96
C ASP A 33 13.77 -5.58 -13.65
N PRO A 34 13.52 -5.53 -14.98
CA PRO A 34 13.25 -4.28 -15.68
C PRO A 34 11.95 -3.60 -15.21
N THR A 35 11.09 -4.34 -14.53
CA THR A 35 9.79 -3.88 -14.06
C THR A 35 9.92 -2.97 -12.85
N ASN A 36 9.06 -1.96 -12.75
CA ASN A 36 9.02 -1.07 -11.60
C ASN A 36 8.33 -1.75 -10.40
N VAL A 37 9.02 -2.69 -9.77
CA VAL A 37 8.52 -3.50 -8.65
C VAL A 37 7.99 -2.63 -7.50
N ASN A 38 8.67 -1.51 -7.21
CA ASN A 38 8.25 -0.54 -6.19
C ASN A 38 6.86 0.03 -6.53
N LEU A 39 6.62 0.41 -7.78
CA LEU A 39 5.31 0.92 -8.16
C LEU A 39 4.20 -0.13 -8.04
N TYR A 40 4.41 -1.34 -8.58
CA TYR A 40 3.38 -2.39 -8.55
C TYR A 40 3.06 -2.86 -7.14
N SER A 41 4.10 -3.10 -6.32
CA SER A 41 3.92 -3.50 -4.92
C SER A 41 3.28 -2.39 -4.09
N GLY A 42 3.70 -1.13 -4.28
CA GLY A 42 3.11 0.02 -3.61
C GLY A 42 1.63 0.21 -3.95
N VAL A 43 1.26 0.08 -5.23
CA VAL A 43 -0.14 0.16 -5.68
C VAL A 43 -0.97 -0.99 -5.11
N ALA A 44 -0.45 -2.22 -5.09
CA ALA A 44 -1.15 -3.36 -4.50
C ALA A 44 -1.39 -3.18 -2.98
N MET A 45 -0.37 -2.71 -2.25
CA MET A 45 -0.48 -2.40 -0.82
C MET A 45 -1.48 -1.27 -0.56
N LEU A 46 -1.46 -0.20 -1.37
CA LEU A 46 -2.43 0.89 -1.29
C LEU A 46 -3.86 0.40 -1.51
N ALA A 47 -4.08 -0.39 -2.57
CA ALA A 47 -5.41 -0.92 -2.89
C ALA A 47 -5.95 -1.76 -1.73
N PHE A 48 -5.11 -2.64 -1.15
CA PHE A 48 -5.48 -3.45 0.00
C PHE A 48 -5.77 -2.61 1.25
N GLY A 49 -4.90 -1.66 1.57
CA GLY A 49 -5.06 -0.78 2.74
C GLY A 49 -6.33 0.07 2.66
N VAL A 50 -6.58 0.69 1.51
CA VAL A 50 -7.78 1.49 1.25
C VAL A 50 -9.03 0.63 1.32
N LEU A 51 -9.00 -0.58 0.75
CA LEU A 51 -10.12 -1.53 0.82
C LEU A 51 -10.44 -1.91 2.27
N MET A 52 -9.42 -2.20 3.09
CA MET A 52 -9.60 -2.50 4.51
C MET A 52 -10.20 -1.32 5.28
N LEU A 53 -9.70 -0.10 5.06
CA LEU A 53 -10.25 1.10 5.71
C LEU A 53 -11.67 1.41 5.25
N TRP A 54 -12.00 1.12 3.99
CA TRP A 54 -13.36 1.25 3.47
C TRP A 54 -14.32 0.23 4.11
N LEU A 55 -13.92 -1.03 4.21
CA LEU A 55 -14.67 -2.06 4.94
C LEU A 55 -14.80 -1.71 6.43
N ALA A 56 -13.75 -1.15 7.03
CA ALA A 56 -13.74 -0.64 8.40
C ALA A 56 -14.88 0.35 8.63
N ARG A 57 -14.95 1.37 7.77
CA ARG A 57 -15.99 2.39 7.78
C ARG A 57 -17.39 1.87 7.49
N ARG A 58 -17.53 0.82 6.68
CA ARG A 58 -18.84 0.27 6.34
C ARG A 58 -19.47 -0.56 7.46
N SER A 59 -18.67 -1.11 8.38
CA SER A 59 -19.19 -1.90 9.50
C SER A 59 -19.18 -1.16 10.85
N ALA A 60 -18.81 0.12 10.86
CA ALA A 60 -18.95 1.02 12.00
C ALA A 60 -20.28 1.77 11.90
#